data_AF-A0A7J4HR39-F1
#
_entry.id   AF-A0A7J4HR39-F1
#
_cell.length_a   1.000
_cell.length_b   1.000
_cell.length_c   1.000
_cell.angle_alpha   90.00
_cell.angle_beta   90.00
_cell.angle_gamma   90.00
#
_symmetry.space_group_name_H-M   'P 1'
#
loop_
_entity.id
_entity.type
_entity.pdbx_description
1 polymer ?
#
loop_
_entity_poly.entity_id
_entity_poly.type
_entity_poly.pdbx_seq_one_letter_code
_entity_poly.pdbx_strand_id
1 'polypeptide(L)' 'MKSKIDKIFDSFITNNIFKSKEVLQINYTPETIPHRDEQIETIASILAPTLRGEKTSKNGR' A
#
# COMPACT_ATOMS: atom_id res chain seq x y z
N MET A 1 -2.37 34.14 22.58
CA MET A 1 -3.72 33.78 23.07
C MET A 1 -4.29 32.76 22.08
N LYS A 2 -4.33 31.45 22.43
CA LYS A 2 -4.89 30.43 21.51
C LYS A 2 -6.37 30.74 21.28
N SER A 3 -6.77 30.79 20.01
CA SER A 3 -8.14 31.06 19.63
C SER A 3 -9.05 29.93 20.12
N LYS A 4 -10.35 30.20 20.31
CA LYS A 4 -11.33 29.16 20.68
C LYS A 4 -11.36 28.02 19.65
N ILE A 5 -11.04 28.34 18.40
CA ILE A 5 -10.95 27.41 17.29
C ILE A 5 -9.74 26.47 17.46
N ASP A 6 -8.58 26.99 17.87
CA ASP A 6 -7.38 26.17 18.10
C ASP A 6 -7.64 25.08 19.14
N LYS A 7 -8.39 25.38 20.21
CA LYS A 7 -8.74 24.40 21.24
C LYS A 7 -9.65 23.26 20.72
N ILE A 8 -10.53 23.57 19.76
CA ILE A 8 -11.41 22.56 19.14
C ILE A 8 -10.58 21.61 18.28
N PHE A 9 -9.67 22.18 17.47
CA PHE A 9 -8.77 21.37 16.63
C PHE A 9 -7.79 20.55 17.47
N ASP A 10 -7.19 21.13 18.51
CA ASP A 10 -6.30 20.42 19.44
C ASP A 10 -7.01 19.20 20.05
N SER A 11 -8.26 19.37 20.51
CA SER A 11 -9.07 18.28 21.08
C SER A 11 -9.39 17.18 20.08
N PHE A 12 -9.51 17.50 18.80
CA PHE A 12 -9.70 16.53 17.73
C PHE A 12 -8.40 15.78 17.41
N ILE A 13 -7.26 16.47 17.44
CA ILE A 13 -5.93 15.91 17.14
C ILE A 13 -5.46 14.97 18.26
N THR A 14 -5.73 15.29 19.53
CA THR A 14 -5.26 14.50 20.67
C THR A 14 -5.99 13.16 20.85
N ASN A 15 -7.21 13.02 20.33
CA ASN A 15 -8.02 11.80 20.47
C ASN A 15 -7.78 10.81 19.32
N ASN A 16 -6.52 10.52 19.01
CA ASN A 16 -6.20 9.56 17.97
C ASN A 16 -5.93 8.17 18.59
N ILE A 17 -6.91 7.27 18.44
CA ILE A 17 -6.81 5.86 18.86
C ILE A 17 -5.86 5.07 17.94
N PHE A 18 -5.70 5.52 16.69
CA PHE A 18 -4.92 4.82 15.67
C PHE A 18 -3.52 5.41 15.57
N LYS A 19 -2.49 4.56 15.74
CA LYS A 19 -1.09 4.97 15.49
C LYS A 19 -0.87 5.44 14.05
N SER A 20 -1.47 4.75 13.09
CA SER A 20 -1.42 5.08 11.66
C SER A 20 -2.77 4.79 11.04
N LYS A 21 -3.60 5.82 10.78
CA LYS A 21 -4.89 5.64 10.11
C LYS A 21 -4.74 5.31 8.63
N GLU A 22 -3.61 5.68 8.05
CA GLU A 22 -3.26 5.50 6.64
C GLU A 22 -3.29 4.03 6.22
N VAL A 23 -2.86 3.11 7.09
CA VAL A 23 -2.84 1.66 6.81
C VAL A 23 -4.22 1.04 6.69
N LEU A 24 -5.25 1.72 7.19
CA LEU A 24 -6.65 1.29 7.12
C LEU A 24 -7.37 1.86 5.88
N GLN A 25 -6.70 2.71 5.10
CA GLN A 25 -7.29 3.23 3.88
C GLN A 25 -7.35 2.14 2.80
N ILE A 26 -8.39 2.18 1.97
CA ILE A 26 -8.57 1.22 0.87
C ILE A 26 -7.44 1.27 -0.17
N ASN A 27 -6.77 2.43 -0.30
CA ASN A 27 -5.66 2.63 -1.23
C ASN A 27 -4.30 2.29 -0.62
N TYR A 28 -4.27 1.83 0.64
CA TYR A 28 -3.03 1.40 1.27
C TYR A 28 -2.53 0.11 0.63
N THR A 29 -1.32 0.16 0.11
CA THR A 29 -0.64 -1.04 -0.42
C THR A 29 0.31 -1.54 0.65
N PRO A 30 0.00 -2.65 1.34
CA PRO A 30 0.88 -3.21 2.35
C PRO A 30 2.13 -3.80 1.70
N GLU A 31 3.23 -3.85 2.45
CA GLU A 31 4.48 -4.48 2.00
C GLU A 31 4.33 -6.00 1.83
N THR A 32 3.50 -6.62 2.67
CA THR A 32 3.21 -8.06 2.61
C THR A 32 1.71 -8.30 2.45
N ILE A 33 1.35 -9.24 1.59
CA ILE A 33 -0.03 -9.67 1.38
C ILE A 33 -0.12 -11.14 1.80
N PRO A 34 -0.56 -11.44 3.04
CA PRO A 34 -0.61 -12.80 3.54
C PRO A 34 -1.43 -13.72 2.61
N HIS A 35 -0.98 -14.97 2.48
CA HIS A 35 -1.62 -16.01 1.65
C HIS A 35 -1.65 -15.71 0.13
N ARG A 36 -0.85 -14.75 -0.34
CA ARG A 36 -0.75 -14.39 -1.77
C ARG A 36 0.60 -14.67 -2.40
N ASP A 37 1.45 -15.43 -1.72
CA ASP A 37 2.83 -15.67 -2.13
C ASP A 37 2.89 -16.34 -3.53
N GLU A 38 2.10 -17.39 -3.77
CA GLU A 38 2.07 -18.10 -5.06
C GLU A 38 1.64 -17.20 -6.24
N GLN A 39 0.67 -16.30 -6.02
CA GLN A 39 0.22 -15.38 -7.07
C GLN A 39 1.28 -14.29 -7.34
N ILE A 40 1.92 -13.78 -6.29
CA ILE A 40 3.01 -12.80 -6.40
C ILE A 40 4.18 -13.41 -7.17
N GLU A 41 4.59 -14.65 -6.84
CA GLU A 41 5.66 -15.37 -7.53
C GLU A 41 5.33 -15.61 -9.01
N THR A 42 4.08 -15.96 -9.32
CA THR A 42 3.63 -16.16 -10.71
C THR A 42 3.74 -14.86 -11.51
N ILE A 43 3.25 -13.75 -10.97
CA ILE A 43 3.32 -12.43 -11.62
C ILE A 43 4.78 -11.99 -11.78
N ALA A 44 5.59 -12.13 -10.74
CA ALA A 44 7.02 -11.80 -10.78
C ALA A 44 7.76 -12.63 -11.84
N SER A 45 7.45 -13.92 -11.96
CA SER A 45 8.04 -14.80 -12.97
C SER A 45 7.67 -14.39 -14.40
N ILE A 46 6.44 -13.93 -14.61
CA ILE A 46 5.99 -13.42 -15.91
C ILE A 46 6.68 -12.08 -16.24
N LEU A 47 6.88 -11.22 -15.25
CA LEU A 47 7.48 -9.88 -15.44
C LEU A 47 9.01 -9.91 -15.47
N ALA A 48 9.68 -10.87 -14.84
CA ALA A 48 11.14 -10.90 -14.75
C ALA A 48 11.87 -10.80 -16.12
N PRO A 49 11.38 -11.39 -17.23
CA PRO A 49 11.99 -11.21 -18.55
C PRO A 49 11.86 -9.79 -19.11
N THR A 50 10.79 -9.02 -18.80
CA THR A 50 10.69 -7.61 -19.29
C THR A 50 11.82 -6.77 -18.74
N LEU A 51 12.26 -7.04 -17.50
CA LEU A 51 13.32 -6.30 -16.84
C LEU A 51 14.68 -6.47 -17.55
N ARG A 52 14.84 -7.56 -18.31
CA ARG A 52 16.02 -7.81 -19.17
C ARG A 52 15.85 -7.31 -20.60
N GLY A 53 14.72 -6.69 -20.94
CA GLY A 53 14.38 -6.30 -22.32
C GLY A 53 13.97 -7.48 -23.20
N GLU A 54 13.76 -8.66 -22.61
CA GLU A 54 13.28 -9.84 -23.32
C GLU A 54 11.75 -9.79 -23.44
N LYS A 55 11.19 -10.24 -24.58
CA LYS A 55 9.73 -10.24 -24.77
C LYS A 55 9.06 -11.13 -23.74
N THR A 56 8.13 -10.57 -22.98
CA THR A 56 7.15 -11.34 -22.19
C THR A 56 6.06 -11.88 -23.08
N SER A 57 6.35 -12.94 -23.83
CA SER A 57 5.32 -13.75 -24.43
C SER A 57 5.60 -15.21 -24.15
N LYS A 58 4.74 -15.83 -23.35
CA LYS A 58 4.59 -17.29 -23.31
C LYS A 58 3.56 -17.76 -24.36
N ASN A 59 3.36 -16.99 -25.43
CA ASN A 59 2.66 -17.45 -26.63
C ASN A 59 3.70 -17.59 -27.76
N GLY A 60 4.39 -18.73 -27.71
CA GLY A 60 5.13 -19.33 -28.81
C GLY A 60 4.55 -20.72 -29.06
N ARG A 61 3.28 -20.75 -29.45
CA ARG A 61 2.68 -21.80 -30.26
C ARG A 61 2.08 -21.12 -31.48
#